data_AF-A8G555-F1
#
_entry.id   AF-A8G555-F1
#
_cell.length_a   1.000
_cell.length_b   1.000
_cell.length_c   1.000
_cell.angle_alpha   90.00
_cell.angle_beta   90.00
_cell.angle_gamma   90.00
#
_symmetry.space_group_name_H-M   'P 1'
#
loop_
_entity.id
_entity.type
_entity.pdbx_description
1 polymer ?
#
loop_
_entity_poly.entity_id
_entity_poly.type
_entity_poly.pdbx_seq_one_letter_code
_entity_poly.pdbx_strand_id
1 'polypeptide(L)' 'MIENYKGWDITLNWDNKYNLTRDNSKSNFFNQKEKWIGVHLNGEKIYGSSLKEIRHIIDYPSLHPK' A
#
# COMPACT_ATOMS: atom_id res chain seq x y z
N MET A 1 1.44 -11.69 -4.28
CA MET A 1 0.22 -11.85 -5.11
C MET A 1 0.00 -10.56 -5.87
N ILE A 2 -0.31 -10.63 -7.17
CA ILE A 2 -0.56 -9.48 -8.03
C ILE A 2 -1.98 -9.58 -8.59
N GLU A 3 -2.74 -8.50 -8.55
CA GLU A 3 -4.11 -8.39 -9.07
C GLU A 3 -4.22 -7.13 -9.93
N ASN A 4 -4.75 -7.25 -11.15
CA ASN A 4 -5.09 -6.09 -11.95
C ASN A 4 -6.55 -5.71 -11.71
N TYR A 5 -6.80 -4.47 -11.26
CA TYR A 5 -8.13 -3.97 -10.94
C TYR A 5 -8.33 -2.56 -11.49
N LYS A 6 -9.21 -2.42 -12.49
CA LYS A 6 -9.55 -1.12 -13.12
C LYS A 6 -8.34 -0.29 -13.56
N GLY A 7 -7.30 -0.95 -14.12
CA GLY A 7 -6.07 -0.28 -14.54
C GLY A 7 -5.06 -0.02 -13.43
N TRP A 8 -5.30 -0.56 -12.22
CA TRP A 8 -4.33 -0.60 -11.14
C TRP A 8 -3.74 -2.00 -11.02
N ASP A 9 -2.42 -2.09 -10.98
CA ASP A 9 -1.71 -3.29 -10.52
C ASP A 9 -1.56 -3.23 -9.01
N ILE A 10 -2.30 -4.09 -8.33
CA ILE A 10 -2.34 -4.21 -6.89
C ILE A 10 -1.41 -5.36 -6.47
N THR A 11 -0.42 -5.05 -5.65
CA THR A 11 0.55 -6.01 -5.16
C THR A 11 0.60 -5.94 -3.64
N LEU A 12 0.71 -7.10 -3.00
CA LEU A 12 1.01 -7.14 -1.57
C LEU A 12 2.52 -6.92 -1.39
N ASN A 13 2.90 -5.76 -0.86
CA ASN A 13 4.30 -5.48 -0.51
C ASN A 13 4.56 -6.01 0.90
N TRP A 14 5.40 -7.03 0.99
CA TRP A 14 5.99 -7.46 2.25
C TRP A 14 7.28 -6.69 2.40
N ASP A 15 7.28 -5.68 3.27
CA ASP A 15 8.52 -5.01 3.66
C ASP A 15 9.29 -5.99 4.54
N ASN A 16 10.00 -6.90 3.88
CA ASN A 16 10.80 -7.91 4.55
C ASN A 16 12.12 -7.28 5.00
N LYS A 17 12.02 -6.35 5.96
CA LYS A 17 13.18 -5.67 6.54
C LYS A 17 13.87 -6.58 7.56
N TYR A 18 14.42 -7.70 7.08
CA TYR A 18 15.41 -8.48 7.83
C TYR A 18 16.85 -8.00 7.62
N ASN A 19 17.10 -6.90 6.91
CA ASN A 19 18.44 -6.32 6.85
C ASN A 19 18.42 -4.79 6.86
N LEU A 20 19.06 -4.24 7.91
CA LEU A 20 19.54 -2.86 8.10
C LEU A 20 18.45 -1.76 8.16
N THR A 21 18.36 -0.87 9.15
CA THR A 21 19.40 -0.29 10.02
C THR A 21 18.75 0.17 11.31
N ARG A 22 19.46 -0.11 12.40
CA ARG A 22 19.36 0.46 13.74
C ARG A 22 19.30 2.00 13.68
N ASP A 23 18.11 2.59 13.72
CA ASP A 23 17.93 3.96 14.24
C ASP A 23 16.54 4.17 14.83
N ASN A 24 16.47 3.91 16.12
CA ASN A 24 15.87 4.74 17.15
C ASN A 24 14.83 5.79 16.68
N SER A 25 13.57 5.38 16.50
CA SER A 25 12.44 6.28 16.73
C SER A 25 11.22 5.50 17.21
N LYS A 26 10.88 5.71 18.48
CA LYS A 26 9.58 5.37 19.05
C LYS A 26 8.49 6.10 18.25
N SER A 27 7.84 5.44 17.31
CA SER A 27 6.53 5.90 16.82
C SER A 27 5.66 4.71 16.47
N ASN A 28 4.60 4.52 17.24
CA ASN A 28 3.41 3.70 16.97
C ASN A 28 3.50 2.75 15.77
N PHE A 29 4.15 1.61 15.97
CA PHE A 29 4.24 0.54 14.98
C PHE A 29 2.91 -0.21 14.91
N PHE A 30 1.90 0.41 14.32
CA PHE A 30 0.83 -0.35 13.68
C PHE A 30 1.45 -1.06 12.47
N ASN A 31 1.75 -2.35 12.64
CA ASN A 31 2.06 -3.34 11.60
C ASN A 31 2.53 -2.77 10.25
N GLN A 32 3.75 -2.22 10.21
CA GLN A 32 4.40 -1.77 8.97
C GLN A 32 4.85 -2.93 8.04
N LYS A 33 4.53 -4.18 8.39
CA LYS A 33 5.08 -5.39 7.74
C LYS A 33 4.36 -5.78 6.44
N GLU A 34 3.08 -5.46 6.31
CA GLU A 34 2.26 -5.87 5.16
C GLU A 34 1.44 -4.67 4.69
N LYS A 35 1.83 -4.06 3.57
CA LYS A 35 1.05 -3.00 2.95
C LYS A 35 0.73 -3.41 1.53
N TRP A 36 -0.54 -3.32 1.17
CA TRP A 36 -0.95 -3.42 -0.21
C TRP A 36 -0.57 -2.12 -0.92
N ILE A 37 0.00 -2.25 -2.11
CA ILE A 37 0.33 -1.15 -3.00
C ILE A 37 -0.50 -1.30 -4.26
N GLY A 38 -1.21 -0.25 -4.66
CA GLY A 38 -1.79 -0.12 -5.99
C GLY A 38 -0.92 0.80 -6.82
N VAL A 39 -0.54 0.38 -8.03
CA VAL A 39 0.16 1.21 -9.01
C VAL A 39 -0.72 1.36 -10.24
N HIS A 40 -1.10 2.58 -10.57
CA HIS A 40 -1.87 2.85 -11.78
C HIS A 40 -0.95 2.98 -12.99
N LEU A 41 -1.50 2.76 -14.19
CA LEU A 41 -0.77 2.88 -15.46
C LEU A 41 -0.18 4.29 -15.68
N ASN A 42 -0.72 5.32 -15.05
CA ASN A 42 -0.18 6.70 -15.11
C ASN A 42 1.00 6.94 -14.14
N GLY A 43 1.39 5.95 -13.34
CA GLY A 43 2.45 6.05 -12.33
C GLY A 43 1.98 6.51 -10.94
N GLU A 44 0.68 6.79 -10.74
CA GLU A 44 0.13 7.05 -9.40
C GLU A 44 0.25 5.81 -8.51
N LYS A 45 0.58 6.03 -7.24
CA LYS A 45 0.76 4.96 -6.25
C LYS A 45 -0.14 5.23 -5.05
N ILE A 46 -0.88 4.21 -4.65
CA ILE A 46 -1.71 4.23 -3.44
C ILE A 46 -1.28 3.11 -2.52
N TYR A 47 -1.44 3.34 -1.22
CA TYR A 47 -1.06 2.40 -0.18
C TYR A 47 -2.25 2.13 0.72
N GLY A 48 -2.37 0.88 1.15
CA GLY A 48 -3.47 0.43 1.99
C GLY A 48 -3.01 -0.71 2.88
N SER A 49 -3.69 -0.86 3.99
CA SER A 49 -3.47 -1.92 4.97
C SER A 49 -4.11 -3.24 4.50
N SER A 50 -5.06 -3.18 3.55
CA SER A 50 -5.72 -4.36 2.98
C SER A 50 -6.04 -4.18 1.49
N LEU A 51 -6.21 -5.30 0.78
CA LEU A 51 -6.69 -5.31 -0.61
C LEU A 51 -8.04 -4.58 -0.75
N LYS A 52 -8.94 -4.78 0.24
CA LYS A 52 -10.26 -4.14 0.27
C LYS A 52 -10.13 -2.62 0.35
N GLU A 53 -9.19 -2.13 1.16
CA GLU A 53 -8.92 -0.69 1.28
C GLU A 53 -8.38 -0.10 -0.02
N ILE A 54 -7.42 -0.77 -0.66
CA ILE A 54 -6.92 -0.34 -1.99
C ILE A 54 -8.06 -0.27 -3.00
N ARG A 55 -8.89 -1.31 -3.10
CA ARG A 55 -10.06 -1.30 -4.00
C ARG A 55 -11.04 -0.17 -3.66
N HIS A 56 -11.25 0.10 -2.38
CA HIS A 56 -12.12 1.20 -1.95
C HIS A 56 -11.59 2.57 -2.36
N ILE A 57 -10.27 2.79 -2.26
CA ILE A 57 -9.60 4.01 -2.72
C ILE A 57 -9.77 4.18 -4.25
N ILE A 58 -9.65 3.08 -5.00
CA ILE A 58 -9.82 3.09 -6.47
C ILE A 58 -11.27 3.36 -6.87
N ASP A 59 -12.23 2.76 -6.16
CA ASP A 59 -13.65 2.90 -6.45
C ASP A 59 -14.21 4.28 -6.05
N TYR A 60 -13.66 4.86 -4.98
CA TYR A 60 -14.14 6.10 -4.38
C TYR A 60 -12.99 7.10 -4.15
N PRO A 61 -12.31 7.56 -5.21
CA PRO A 61 -11.18 8.47 -5.07
C PRO A 61 -11.56 9.81 -4.42
N SER A 62 -12.84 10.21 -4.49
CA SER A 62 -13.36 11.42 -3.83
C SER A 62 -13.40 11.34 -2.31
N LEU A 63 -13.44 10.13 -1.73
CA LEU A 63 -13.45 9.92 -0.27
C LEU A 63 -12.04 9.96 0.34
N HIS A 64 -11.01 9.92 -0.51
CA HIS A 64 -9.62 9.94 -0.12
C HIS A 64 -8.97 11.23 -0.63
N PRO A 65 -8.99 12.31 0.18
CA PRO A 65 -8.40 13.59 -0.24
C PRO A 65 -6.90 13.41 -0.56
N LYS A 66 -6.50 14.04 -1.67
CA LYS A 66 -5.16 14.00 -2.27
C LYS A 66 -4.08 14.59 -1.38
#